data_AF-A0A8U0S9F3-F1
#
_entry.id   AF-A0A8U0S9F3-F1
#
_cell.length_a   1.000
_cell.length_b   1.000
_cell.length_c   1.000
_cell.angle_alpha   90.00
_cell.angle_beta   90.00
_cell.angle_gamma   90.00
#
_symmetry.space_group_name_H-M   'P 1'
#
loop_
_entity.id
_entity.type
_entity.pdbx_description
1 polymer ?
#
loop_
_entity_poly.entity_id
_entity_poly.type
_entity_poly.pdbx_seq_one_letter_code
_entity_poly.pdbx_strand_id
1 'polypeptide(L)'
;MLKPSVTSAPTADMATLTVVQPLTLDRDVARAIELLEKLQESGEVPVHKLQSLKKVLQSEFCTAIREVYQYMHETITVNGCPEFRARATAKSVEGEHHEKAVELLKAAKDSVKLVVRYTPKVLEEMEARFEKLRTARRRQQQQQLIQQQQQQQQQQTQQNHMS
;
A
#
# COMPACT_ATOMS: atom_id res chain seq x y z
N MET A 1 58.42 42.29 -3.83
CA MET A 1 57.50 42.06 -2.69
C MET A 1 56.09 41.97 -3.22
N LEU A 2 55.49 40.78 -3.26
CA LEU A 2 54.11 40.54 -3.63
C LEU A 2 53.67 39.26 -2.90
N LYS A 3 52.69 39.36 -2.00
CA LYS A 3 52.06 38.22 -1.31
C LYS A 3 50.80 37.83 -2.08
N PRO A 4 50.56 36.54 -2.36
CA PRO A 4 49.22 36.08 -2.70
C PRO A 4 48.47 35.62 -1.43
N SER A 5 47.26 36.17 -1.27
CA SER A 5 46.27 35.78 -0.28
C SER A 5 45.77 34.35 -0.53
N VAL A 6 45.76 33.52 0.50
CA VAL A 6 45.05 32.24 0.53
C VAL A 6 43.75 32.47 1.28
N THR A 7 42.64 32.52 0.55
CA THR A 7 41.29 32.46 1.10
C THR A 7 40.81 31.02 0.96
N SER A 8 40.92 30.22 2.02
CA SER A 8 40.36 28.86 2.05
C SER A 8 38.86 28.93 2.32
N ALA A 9 38.07 28.51 1.33
CA ALA A 9 36.64 28.28 1.46
C ALA A 9 36.35 27.13 2.47
N PRO A 10 35.20 27.14 3.17
CA PRO A 10 34.86 26.07 4.09
C PRO A 10 34.45 24.84 3.28
N THR A 11 35.19 23.75 3.45
CA THR A 11 34.77 22.41 3.06
C THR A 11 33.60 22.01 3.95
N ALA A 12 32.39 22.10 3.38
CA ALA A 12 31.19 21.50 3.92
C ALA A 12 31.38 19.97 3.91
N ASP A 13 31.83 19.42 5.03
CA ASP A 13 31.97 17.99 5.17
C ASP A 13 30.57 17.37 5.32
N MET A 14 30.25 16.57 4.30
CA MET A 14 29.07 15.75 4.12
C MET A 14 29.02 14.67 5.20
N ALA A 15 28.54 15.05 6.38
CA ALA A 15 28.10 14.11 7.39
C ALA A 15 26.67 14.44 7.82
N THR A 16 25.77 14.58 6.84
CA THR A 16 24.36 14.25 7.08
C THR A 16 24.29 12.74 7.18
N LEU A 17 24.71 12.23 8.34
CA LEU A 17 24.35 10.91 8.80
C LEU A 17 22.82 10.94 8.88
N THR A 18 22.15 10.55 7.81
CA THR A 18 20.71 10.29 7.81
C THR A 18 20.52 9.11 8.73
N VAL A 19 20.42 9.40 10.03
CA VAL A 19 19.71 8.57 10.98
C VAL A 19 18.35 8.38 10.35
N VAL A 20 18.15 7.21 9.74
CA VAL A 20 16.88 6.74 9.24
C VAL A 20 15.94 6.84 10.43
N GLN A 21 15.06 7.84 10.42
CA GLN A 21 14.16 8.14 11.52
C GLN A 21 13.30 6.88 11.77
N PRO A 22 13.49 6.15 12.88
CA PRO A 22 12.59 5.07 13.24
C PRO A 22 11.31 5.74 13.72
N LEU A 23 10.17 5.47 13.05
CA LEU A 23 8.75 5.81 13.38
C LEU A 23 7.92 6.15 12.11
N THR A 24 7.93 5.32 11.07
CA THR A 24 7.26 5.67 9.80
C THR A 24 5.80 5.22 9.72
N LEU A 25 5.46 4.01 10.16
CA LEU A 25 4.13 3.43 9.91
C LEU A 25 3.00 4.08 10.73
N ASP A 26 3.16 4.24 12.06
CA ASP A 26 2.13 4.90 12.87
C ASP A 26 1.93 6.36 12.49
N ARG A 27 3.02 7.06 12.15
CA ARG A 27 2.97 8.45 11.69
C ARG A 27 2.24 8.57 10.35
N ASP A 28 2.51 7.65 9.43
CA ASP A 28 1.87 7.65 8.10
C ASP A 28 0.39 7.29 8.19
N VAL A 29 0.02 6.36 9.09
CA VAL A 29 -1.39 6.02 9.32
C VAL A 29 -2.15 7.15 10.02
N ALA A 30 -1.54 7.82 11.00
CA ALA A 30 -2.13 9.02 11.61
C ALA A 30 -2.35 10.11 10.56
N ARG A 31 -1.35 10.37 9.71
CA ARG A 31 -1.47 11.33 8.59
C ARG A 31 -2.55 10.91 7.60
N ALA A 32 -2.65 9.62 7.27
CA ALA A 32 -3.70 9.13 6.38
C ALA A 32 -5.11 9.37 6.96
N ILE A 33 -5.29 9.18 8.27
CA ILE A 33 -6.56 9.46 8.96
C ILE A 33 -6.91 10.95 8.89
N GLU A 34 -5.96 11.85 9.16
CA GLU A 34 -6.17 13.30 9.05
C GLU A 34 -6.57 13.72 7.62
N LEU A 35 -5.93 13.14 6.61
CA LEU A 35 -6.26 13.42 5.20
C LEU A 35 -7.65 12.89 4.84
N LEU A 36 -8.04 11.73 5.37
CA LEU A 36 -9.39 11.19 5.20
C LEU A 36 -10.44 12.09 5.84
N GLU A 37 -10.16 12.75 6.96
CA GLU A 37 -11.07 13.71 7.59
C GLU A 37 -11.25 14.96 6.72
N LYS A 38 -10.15 15.56 6.26
CA LYS A 38 -10.18 16.74 5.38
C LYS A 38 -10.92 16.47 4.06
N LEU A 39 -10.74 15.27 3.49
CA LEU A 39 -11.46 14.86 2.28
C LEU A 39 -12.96 14.69 2.52
N GLN A 40 -13.39 14.24 3.70
CA GLN A 40 -14.81 14.16 4.05
C GLN A 40 -15.43 15.55 4.21
N GLU A 41 -14.70 16.49 4.79
CA GLU A 41 -15.12 17.89 4.95
C GLU A 41 -15.24 18.61 3.60
N SER A 42 -14.40 18.27 2.61
CA SER A 42 -14.44 18.88 1.27
C SER A 42 -15.70 18.54 0.46
N GLY A 43 -16.36 17.41 0.76
CA GLY A 43 -17.56 16.95 0.03
C GLY A 43 -17.32 16.48 -1.41
N GLU A 44 -16.08 16.48 -1.90
CA GLU A 44 -15.75 16.14 -3.30
C GLU A 44 -15.79 14.62 -3.60
N VAL A 45 -15.78 13.78 -2.56
CA VAL A 45 -15.57 12.33 -2.66
C VAL A 45 -16.61 11.57 -1.83
N PRO A 46 -17.04 10.34 -2.22
CA PRO A 46 -18.02 9.56 -1.46
C PRO A 46 -17.61 9.31 0.00
N VAL A 47 -18.23 10.04 0.92
CA VAL A 47 -17.93 10.09 2.36
C VAL A 47 -17.99 8.70 3.03
N HIS A 48 -18.94 7.85 2.61
CA HIS A 48 -19.09 6.51 3.20
C HIS A 48 -17.86 5.62 3.03
N LYS A 49 -17.14 5.73 1.90
CA LYS A 49 -15.91 4.95 1.67
C LYS A 49 -14.76 5.45 2.53
N LEU A 50 -14.67 6.77 2.70
CA LEU A 50 -13.66 7.41 3.55
C LEU A 50 -13.88 7.05 5.02
N GLN A 51 -15.14 7.06 5.48
CA GLN A 51 -15.56 6.57 6.80
C GLN A 51 -15.19 5.10 7.03
N SER A 52 -15.52 4.22 6.07
CA SER A 52 -15.16 2.80 6.17
C SER A 52 -13.65 2.59 6.24
N LEU A 53 -12.88 3.28 5.39
CA LEU A 53 -11.42 3.16 5.38
C LEU A 53 -10.79 3.69 6.68
N LYS A 54 -11.28 4.83 7.19
CA LYS A 54 -10.87 5.37 8.50
C LYS A 54 -11.11 4.34 9.60
N LYS A 55 -12.28 3.71 9.65
CA LYS A 55 -12.59 2.66 10.64
C LYS A 55 -11.66 1.45 10.52
N VAL A 56 -11.30 1.03 9.31
CA VAL A 56 -10.33 -0.05 9.11
C VAL A 56 -8.95 0.32 9.65
N LEU A 57 -8.44 1.52 9.32
CA LEU A 57 -7.14 2.00 9.79
C LEU A 57 -7.08 2.18 11.31
N GLN A 58 -8.21 2.55 11.92
CA GLN A 58 -8.36 2.71 13.38
C GLN A 58 -8.72 1.40 14.11
N SER A 59 -8.94 0.30 13.39
CA SER A 59 -9.33 -0.96 14.03
C SER A 59 -8.20 -1.57 14.84
N GLU A 60 -8.55 -2.26 15.93
CA GLU A 60 -7.60 -3.04 16.73
C GLU A 60 -6.87 -4.09 15.90
N PHE A 61 -7.53 -4.66 14.89
CA PHE A 61 -6.90 -5.57 13.95
C PHE A 61 -5.80 -4.89 13.14
N CYS A 62 -6.06 -3.70 12.57
CA CYS A 62 -5.03 -2.96 11.83
C CYS A 62 -3.89 -2.53 12.75
N THR A 63 -4.19 -2.09 13.97
CA THR A 63 -3.18 -1.77 14.99
C THR A 63 -2.29 -2.97 15.30
N ALA A 64 -2.85 -4.16 15.54
CA ALA A 64 -2.07 -5.38 15.78
C ALA A 64 -1.18 -5.75 14.57
N ILE A 65 -1.68 -5.57 13.34
CA ILE A 65 -0.87 -5.81 12.13
C ILE A 65 0.29 -4.80 12.04
N ARG A 66 0.07 -3.52 12.39
CA ARG A 66 1.14 -2.50 12.42
C ARG A 66 2.22 -2.86 13.42
N GLU A 67 1.83 -3.27 14.63
CA GLU A 67 2.77 -3.67 15.68
C GLU A 67 3.61 -4.88 15.24
N VAL A 68 3.00 -5.90 14.62
CA VAL A 68 3.73 -7.06 14.10
C VAL A 68 4.67 -6.66 12.95
N TYR A 69 4.22 -5.79 12.04
CA TYR A 69 5.05 -5.32 10.93
C TYR A 69 6.28 -4.55 11.44
N GLN A 70 6.07 -3.64 12.40
CA GLN A 70 7.14 -2.85 12.99
C GLN A 70 8.11 -3.72 13.80
N TYR A 71 7.59 -4.66 14.60
CA TYR A 71 8.39 -5.64 15.32
C TYR A 71 9.25 -6.50 14.37
N MET A 72 8.67 -7.00 13.28
CA MET A 72 9.42 -7.76 12.27
C MET A 72 10.50 -6.90 11.60
N HIS A 73 10.18 -5.67 11.19
CA HIS A 73 11.16 -4.81 10.53
C HIS A 73 12.28 -4.31 11.45
N GLU A 74 12.00 -4.17 12.75
CA GLU A 74 13.00 -3.82 13.78
C GLU A 74 13.88 -5.03 14.15
N THR A 75 13.33 -6.25 14.17
CA THR A 75 14.09 -7.47 14.49
C THR A 75 14.85 -8.05 13.30
N ILE A 76 14.36 -7.90 12.06
CA ILE A 76 15.02 -8.39 10.84
C ILE A 76 16.26 -7.55 10.49
N THR A 77 16.32 -6.27 10.84
CA THR A 77 17.54 -5.45 10.69
C THR A 77 18.64 -5.80 11.69
N VAL A 78 18.31 -6.40 12.83
CA VAL A 78 19.28 -6.72 13.90
C VAL A 78 19.70 -8.19 13.90
N ASN A 79 18.83 -9.13 13.52
CA ASN A 79 19.15 -10.56 13.53
C ASN A 79 18.59 -11.27 12.31
N GLY A 80 19.38 -11.38 11.24
CA GLY A 80 19.21 -12.46 10.28
C GLY A 80 19.48 -13.80 10.97
N CYS A 81 18.47 -14.40 11.61
CA CYS A 81 18.65 -15.63 12.39
C CYS A 81 17.80 -16.83 11.89
N PRO A 82 18.33 -18.05 12.02
CA PRO A 82 18.02 -19.20 11.16
C PRO A 82 17.01 -20.16 11.82
N GLU A 83 15.93 -19.65 12.39
CA GLU A 83 14.96 -20.46 13.16
C GLU A 83 13.76 -20.96 12.36
N PHE A 84 13.71 -20.71 11.04
CA PHE A 84 12.66 -21.22 10.13
C PHE A 84 12.62 -22.76 10.00
N ARG A 85 13.42 -23.51 10.76
CA ARG A 85 13.55 -24.98 10.69
C ARG A 85 13.01 -25.76 11.88
N ALA A 86 12.03 -25.23 12.63
CA ALA A 86 11.36 -26.00 13.68
C ALA A 86 9.85 -26.11 13.42
N ARG A 87 9.50 -27.22 12.73
CA ARG A 87 8.13 -27.73 12.60
C ARG A 87 7.74 -28.44 13.91
N ALA A 88 6.65 -28.03 14.55
CA ALA A 88 5.96 -28.82 15.57
C ALA A 88 4.46 -28.45 15.62
N THR A 89 3.63 -29.33 15.07
CA THR A 89 2.23 -29.59 15.46
C THR A 89 1.30 -28.40 15.81
N ALA A 90 1.23 -27.38 14.96
CA ALA A 90 0.08 -26.48 14.92
C ALA A 90 -0.78 -26.81 13.71
N LYS A 91 -2.09 -26.98 13.90
CA LYS A 91 -3.05 -27.15 12.79
C LYS A 91 -3.13 -25.80 12.07
N SER A 92 -2.42 -25.68 10.95
CA SER A 92 -2.40 -24.45 10.16
C SER A 92 -3.80 -24.16 9.60
N VAL A 93 -4.23 -22.91 9.67
CA VAL A 93 -5.44 -22.40 8.99
C VAL A 93 -5.10 -21.75 7.64
N GLU A 94 -3.85 -21.88 7.19
CA GLU A 94 -3.39 -21.39 5.89
C GLU A 94 -4.13 -22.13 4.76
N GLY A 95 -4.96 -21.39 4.02
CA GLY A 95 -5.78 -21.91 2.93
C GLY A 95 -7.25 -22.19 3.27
N GLU A 96 -7.67 -22.01 4.53
CA GLU A 96 -9.06 -22.17 4.94
C GLU A 96 -9.89 -20.92 4.62
N HIS A 97 -11.16 -21.10 4.25
CA HIS A 97 -12.10 -19.99 4.12
C HIS A 97 -12.37 -19.35 5.48
N HIS A 98 -12.69 -18.05 5.49
CA HIS A 98 -12.83 -17.24 6.70
C HIS A 98 -13.67 -17.93 7.79
N GLU A 99 -14.83 -18.49 7.43
CA GLU A 99 -15.72 -19.18 8.37
C GLU A 99 -15.05 -20.39 9.04
N LYS A 100 -14.32 -21.21 8.26
CA LYS A 100 -13.65 -22.41 8.77
C LYS A 100 -12.41 -22.09 9.59
N ALA A 101 -11.66 -21.06 9.18
CA ALA A 101 -10.54 -20.54 9.96
C ALA A 101 -11.00 -20.04 11.34
N VAL A 102 -12.12 -19.31 11.39
CA VAL A 102 -12.71 -18.80 12.65
C VAL A 102 -13.17 -19.95 13.56
N GLU A 103 -13.81 -20.97 12.99
CA GLU A 103 -14.24 -22.16 13.76
C GLU A 103 -13.03 -22.88 14.40
N LEU A 104 -11.97 -23.10 13.61
CA LEU A 104 -10.75 -23.76 14.08
C LEU A 104 -10.02 -22.97 15.17
N LEU A 105 -9.99 -21.64 15.05
CA LEU A 105 -9.40 -20.75 16.04
C LEU A 105 -10.20 -20.73 17.34
N LYS A 106 -11.53 -20.75 17.28
CA LYS A 106 -12.40 -20.83 18.47
C LYS A 106 -12.29 -22.17 19.21
N ALA A 107 -12.01 -23.25 18.48
CA ALA A 107 -11.85 -24.59 19.03
C ALA A 107 -10.46 -24.85 19.64
N ALA A 108 -9.47 -23.99 19.38
CA ALA A 108 -8.13 -24.14 19.91
C ALA A 108 -8.11 -23.93 21.44
N LYS A 109 -7.47 -24.84 22.17
CA LYS A 109 -7.19 -24.70 23.60
C LYS A 109 -5.75 -24.24 23.84
N ASP A 110 -5.54 -23.57 24.96
CA ASP A 110 -4.24 -23.11 25.48
C ASP A 110 -3.61 -21.92 24.76
N SER A 111 -3.18 -22.06 23.50
CA SER A 111 -2.59 -20.93 22.78
C SER A 111 -2.67 -21.07 21.25
N VAL A 112 -2.89 -19.94 20.58
CA VAL A 112 -2.83 -19.82 19.13
C VAL A 112 -1.60 -19.02 18.78
N LYS A 113 -0.73 -19.57 17.93
CA LYS A 113 0.43 -18.84 17.39
C LYS A 113 0.13 -18.36 15.98
N LEU A 114 0.11 -17.05 15.78
CA LEU A 114 0.06 -16.45 14.47
C LEU A 114 1.46 -16.54 13.82
N VAL A 115 1.57 -17.27 12.72
CA VAL A 115 2.82 -17.35 11.93
C VAL A 115 2.63 -16.48 10.69
N VAL A 116 3.32 -15.35 10.64
CA VAL A 116 3.31 -14.47 9.46
C VAL A 116 4.43 -14.91 8.52
N ARG A 117 4.06 -15.45 7.36
CA ARG A 117 5.02 -15.84 6.32
C ARG A 117 5.17 -14.71 5.31
N TYR A 118 6.31 -14.05 5.32
CA TYR A 118 6.64 -13.07 4.29
C TYR A 118 6.80 -13.78 2.93
N THR A 119 5.85 -13.54 2.03
CA THR A 119 5.90 -14.04 0.64
C THR A 119 5.92 -12.83 -0.30
N PRO A 120 7.10 -12.27 -0.61
CA PRO A 120 7.23 -11.00 -1.34
C PRO A 120 6.48 -10.99 -2.67
N LYS A 121 6.44 -12.15 -3.35
CA LYS A 121 5.76 -12.32 -4.64
C LYS A 121 4.25 -12.07 -4.58
N VAL A 122 3.60 -12.24 -3.42
CA VAL A 122 2.16 -11.99 -3.30
C VAL A 122 1.84 -10.51 -3.46
N LEU A 123 2.66 -9.63 -2.88
CA LEU A 123 2.49 -8.18 -3.01
C LEU A 123 2.75 -7.73 -4.44
N GLU A 124 3.81 -8.24 -5.08
CA GLU A 124 4.11 -7.97 -6.49
C GLU A 124 2.97 -8.46 -7.41
N GLU A 125 2.41 -9.64 -7.17
CA GLU A 125 1.28 -10.16 -7.93
C GLU A 125 0.01 -9.33 -7.72
N MET A 126 -0.24 -8.87 -6.50
CA MET A 126 -1.36 -7.98 -6.20
C MET A 126 -1.22 -6.65 -6.93
N GLU A 127 -0.06 -6.01 -6.87
CA GLU A 127 0.23 -4.75 -7.59
C GLU A 127 0.05 -4.93 -9.09
N ALA A 128 0.57 -6.01 -9.68
CA ALA A 128 0.42 -6.32 -11.09
C ALA A 128 -1.05 -6.53 -11.50
N ARG A 129 -1.85 -7.18 -10.65
CA ARG A 129 -3.31 -7.35 -10.87
C ARG A 129 -4.03 -6.01 -10.82
N PHE A 130 -3.72 -5.14 -9.86
CA PHE A 130 -4.33 -3.82 -9.76
C PHE A 130 -3.95 -2.91 -10.93
N GLU A 131 -2.70 -2.96 -11.40
CA GLU A 131 -2.25 -2.22 -12.58
C GLU A 131 -2.96 -2.70 -13.86
N LYS A 132 -3.15 -4.01 -14.03
CA LYS A 132 -3.94 -4.58 -15.14
C LYS A 132 -5.38 -4.10 -15.13
N LEU A 133 -6.02 -4.05 -13.96
CA LEU A 133 -7.39 -3.55 -13.83
C LEU A 133 -7.49 -2.05 -14.17
N ARG A 134 -6.52 -1.25 -13.72
CA ARG A 134 -6.44 0.20 -14.03
C ARG A 134 -6.26 0.45 -15.53
N THR A 135 -5.34 -0.26 -16.18
CA THR A 135 -5.08 -0.12 -17.62
C THR A 135 -6.25 -0.61 -18.48
N ALA A 136 -6.89 -1.72 -18.12
CA ALA A 136 -8.09 -2.21 -18.80
C ALA A 136 -9.23 -1.16 -18.80
N ARG A 137 -9.46 -0.53 -17.65
CA ARG A 137 -10.51 0.49 -17.50
C ARG A 137 -10.25 1.73 -18.36
N ARG A 138 -9.00 2.19 -18.43
CA ARG A 138 -8.61 3.30 -19.32
C ARG A 138 -8.83 2.96 -20.80
N ARG A 139 -8.46 1.74 -21.22
CA ARG A 139 -8.67 1.29 -22.60
C ARG A 139 -10.15 1.24 -22.98
N GLN A 140 -11.02 0.74 -22.09
CA GLN A 140 -12.46 0.74 -22.34
C GLN A 140 -13.03 2.15 -22.54
N GLN A 141 -12.64 3.11 -21.69
CA GLN A 141 -13.08 4.50 -21.84
C GLN A 141 -12.58 5.11 -23.15
N GLN A 142 -11.32 4.85 -23.53
CA GLN A 142 -10.75 5.36 -24.77
C GLN A 142 -11.42 4.76 -26.01
N GLN A 143 -11.73 3.46 -26.01
CA GLN A 143 -12.44 2.81 -27.10
C GLN A 143 -13.86 3.36 -27.29
N GLN A 144 -14.57 3.64 -26.19
CA GLN A 144 -15.91 4.25 -26.26
C GLN A 144 -15.86 5.66 -26.86
N LEU A 145 -14.87 6.48 -26.47
CA LEU A 145 -14.68 7.82 -27.03
C LEU A 145 -14.40 7.78 -28.54
N ILE A 146 -13.52 6.88 -28.99
CA ILE A 146 -13.19 6.72 -30.41
C ILE A 146 -14.41 6.27 -31.21
N GLN A 147 -15.19 5.33 -30.67
CA GLN A 147 -16.39 4.81 -31.35
C GLN A 147 -17.48 5.88 -31.46
N GLN A 148 -17.65 6.72 -30.44
CA GLN A 148 -18.59 7.84 -30.45
C GLN A 148 -18.18 8.90 -31.49
N GLN A 149 -16.88 9.17 -31.62
CA GLN A 149 -16.36 10.13 -32.60
C GLN A 149 -16.54 9.64 -34.05
N GLN A 150 -16.36 8.34 -34.31
CA GLN A 150 -16.61 7.76 -35.64
C GLN A 150 -18.09 7.82 -36.05
N GLN A 151 -19.01 7.61 -35.12
CA GLN A 151 -20.45 7.70 -35.40
C GLN A 151 -20.86 9.13 -35.78
N GLN A 152 -20.33 10.15 -35.09
CA GLN A 152 -20.60 11.54 -35.43
C GLN A 152 -20.06 11.91 -36.82
N GLN A 153 -18.86 11.43 -37.15
CA GLN A 153 -18.25 11.71 -38.46
C GLN A 153 -19.04 11.07 -39.60
N GLN A 154 -19.52 9.81 -39.44
CA GLN A 154 -20.38 9.16 -40.44
C GLN A 154 -21.72 9.87 -40.65
N GLN A 155 -22.32 10.43 -39.60
CA GLN A 155 -23.54 11.23 -39.72
C GLN A 155 -23.30 12.51 -40.52
N GLN A 156 -22.19 13.21 -40.26
CA GLN A 156 -21.81 14.41 -41.04
C GLN A 156 -21.53 14.08 -42.51
N THR A 157 -20.86 12.97 -42.82
CA THR A 157 -20.57 12.60 -44.21
C THR A 157 -21.84 12.27 -45.01
N GLN A 158 -22.83 11.61 -44.39
CA GLN A 158 -24.13 11.35 -45.05
C GLN A 158 -24.95 12.63 -45.25
N GLN A 159 -24.87 13.57 -44.31
CA GLN A 159 -25.59 14.85 -44.42
C GLN A 159 -25.00 15.72 -45.55
N ASN A 160 -23.67 15.72 -45.70
CA ASN A 160 -22.98 16.42 -46.78
C ASN A 160 -23.20 15.82 -48.18
N HIS A 161 -23.69 14.58 -48.30
CA HIS A 161 -23.95 13.95 -49.60
C HIS A 161 -25.38 14.15 -50.11
N MET A 162 -26.24 14.75 -49.29
CA MET A 162 -27.67 14.93 -49.57
C MET A 162 -28.08 16.42 -49.70
N SER A 163 -27.09 17.33 -49.65
CA SER A 163 -27.19 18.74 -50.09
C SER A 163 -26.37 18.92 -51.37
#